data_AF-A0A537R533-F1
#
_entry.id   AF-A0A537R533-F1
#
_cell.length_a   1.000
_cell.length_b   1.000
_cell.length_c   1.000
_cell.angle_alpha   90.00
_cell.angle_beta   90.00
_cell.angle_gamma   90.00
#
_symmetry.space_group_name_H-M   'P 1'
#
loop_
_entity.id
_entity.type
_entity.pdbx_description
1 polymer ?
#
loop_
_entity_poly.entity_id
_entity_poly.type
_entity_poly.pdbx_seq_one_letter_code
_entity_poly.pdbx_strand_id
1 'polypeptide(L)'
;MTILTQLRAIRLLALGMLLILPAASGAQQRPPILEKLTKTYGLESFGQIEAIRYTFNAEAPGLNVSRSWTWEPKTDQVTYEGKDKSGNPVKVTYLRSQLGSQPANVRDDIDPGFLNDNYWLLLPLHFSWDTNAAIEDAGVQKLPQGSGSAERVVVKYSSDGGYSPGDTWELYVGSDDRIEEMAYHRGGTPKLEVFATWADYKKAGPLLFSLDHRGTRNGDPLHLFFSNVAVKLVGSNTWMDAR
;
A
#
# COMPACT_ATOMS: atom_id res chain seq x y z
N MET A 1 32.96 38.64 56.34
CA MET A 1 32.47 37.37 55.77
C MET A 1 32.28 37.59 54.27
N THR A 2 33.27 37.12 53.50
CA THR A 2 33.23 36.63 52.08
C THR A 2 32.41 37.46 51.06
N ILE A 3 33.01 38.37 50.27
CA ILE A 3 33.77 38.19 48.99
C ILE A 3 32.88 38.06 47.73
N LEU A 4 33.05 39.03 46.80
CA LEU A 4 32.97 39.01 45.31
C LEU A 4 31.65 38.49 44.66
N THR A 5 31.17 38.97 43.50
CA THR A 5 31.76 39.68 42.36
C THR A 5 30.62 40.27 41.53
N GLN A 6 30.82 41.45 40.95
CA GLN A 6 30.05 41.90 39.80
C GLN A 6 30.52 41.18 38.53
N LEU A 7 29.61 40.88 37.61
CA LEU A 7 29.92 40.88 36.17
C LEU A 7 28.69 41.12 35.30
N ARG A 8 28.57 42.39 34.88
CA ARG A 8 28.13 42.92 33.59
C ARG A 8 27.37 41.96 32.65
N ALA A 9 26.07 42.16 32.53
CA ALA A 9 25.29 41.70 31.37
C ALA A 9 25.61 42.60 30.16
N ILE A 10 26.36 42.07 29.20
CA ILE A 10 26.64 42.73 27.92
C ILE A 10 25.43 42.53 27.00
N ARG A 11 24.85 43.64 26.55
CA ARG A 11 23.95 43.70 25.40
C ARG A 11 24.72 43.36 24.13
N LEU A 12 24.17 42.50 23.27
CA LEU A 12 24.39 42.54 21.83
C LEU A 12 23.16 41.98 21.12
N LEU A 13 22.41 42.89 20.49
CA LEU A 13 21.57 42.57 19.34
C LEU A 13 22.47 41.98 18.27
N ALA A 14 22.14 40.79 17.78
CA ALA A 14 22.58 40.34 16.46
C ALA A 14 21.35 39.78 15.74
N LEU A 15 20.88 40.56 14.77
CA LEU A 15 19.87 40.21 13.79
C LEU A 15 20.45 39.07 12.92
N GLY A 16 20.18 37.82 13.30
CA GLY A 16 20.58 36.65 12.52
C GLY A 16 19.52 36.35 11.47
N MET A 17 19.84 36.65 10.20
CA MET A 17 19.00 36.37 9.04
C MET A 17 18.46 34.93 9.05
N LEU A 18 17.14 34.85 8.86
CA LEU A 18 16.39 33.68 8.46
C LEU A 18 17.01 33.14 7.15
N LEU A 19 17.84 32.09 7.23
CA LEU A 19 18.11 31.24 6.08
C LEU A 19 17.09 30.10 6.11
N ILE A 20 15.87 30.41 5.65
CA ILE A 20 15.00 29.36 5.12
C ILE A 20 15.69 28.92 3.84
N LEU A 21 16.53 27.89 3.93
CA LEU A 21 16.91 27.13 2.75
C LEU A 21 15.60 26.58 2.19
N PRO A 22 15.20 26.90 0.95
CA PRO A 22 14.22 26.07 0.29
C PRO A 22 14.90 24.72 0.18
N ALA A 23 14.45 23.74 0.97
CA ALA A 23 14.71 22.36 0.62
C ALA A 23 14.19 22.22 -0.79
N ALA A 24 15.09 22.12 -1.77
CA ALA A 24 14.74 21.68 -3.09
C ALA A 24 14.15 20.29 -2.87
N SER A 25 12.83 20.20 -2.73
CA SER A 25 12.09 18.98 -2.94
C SER A 25 12.22 18.71 -4.44
N GLY A 26 13.42 18.28 -4.84
CA GLY A 26 13.59 17.63 -6.12
C GLY A 26 12.65 16.44 -6.03
N ALA A 27 11.62 16.42 -6.86
CA ALA A 27 10.83 15.22 -7.06
C ALA A 27 11.84 14.11 -7.34
N GLN A 28 12.01 13.19 -6.38
CA GLN A 28 12.96 12.10 -6.52
C GLN A 28 12.56 11.36 -7.80
N GLN A 29 13.45 11.39 -8.80
CA GLN A 29 13.17 10.76 -10.07
C GLN A 29 12.96 9.28 -9.80
N ARG A 30 11.74 8.79 -10.08
CA ARG A 30 11.38 7.40 -9.81
C ARG A 30 12.22 6.48 -10.69
N PRO A 31 12.67 5.32 -10.16
CA PRO A 31 13.58 4.46 -10.89
C PRO A 31 12.86 3.78 -12.08
N PRO A 32 13.55 3.53 -13.22
CA PRO A 32 12.94 2.94 -14.42
C PRO A 32 12.28 1.58 -14.20
N ILE A 33 12.74 0.80 -13.22
CA ILE A 33 12.12 -0.48 -12.86
C ILE A 33 10.65 -0.33 -12.46
N LEU A 34 10.26 0.77 -11.82
CA LEU A 34 8.87 1.00 -11.44
C LEU A 34 7.97 1.16 -12.67
N GLU A 35 8.47 1.80 -13.73
CA GLU A 35 7.74 1.94 -14.99
C GLU A 35 7.47 0.57 -15.63
N LYS A 36 8.49 -0.30 -15.68
CA LYS A 36 8.34 -1.67 -16.20
C LYS A 36 7.35 -2.47 -15.36
N LEU A 37 7.51 -2.44 -14.05
CA LEU A 37 6.63 -3.14 -13.10
C LEU A 37 5.18 -2.68 -13.28
N THR A 38 4.90 -1.39 -13.20
CA THR A 38 3.52 -0.87 -13.31
C THR A 38 2.90 -1.12 -14.68
N LYS A 39 3.70 -1.08 -15.75
CA LYS A 39 3.28 -1.47 -17.10
C LYS A 39 2.86 -2.93 -17.17
N THR A 40 3.62 -3.84 -16.58
CA THR A 40 3.29 -5.27 -16.49
C THR A 40 1.95 -5.52 -15.79
N TYR A 41 1.60 -4.69 -14.80
CA TYR A 41 0.34 -4.75 -14.07
C TYR A 41 -0.82 -3.99 -14.73
N GLY A 42 -0.59 -3.38 -15.90
CA GLY A 42 -1.63 -2.79 -16.74
C GLY A 42 -1.96 -1.33 -16.44
N LEU A 43 -1.05 -0.57 -15.81
CA LEU A 43 -1.25 0.85 -15.49
C LEU A 43 -1.73 1.67 -16.70
N GLU A 44 -1.12 1.47 -17.87
CA GLU A 44 -1.45 2.22 -19.11
C GLU A 44 -2.92 2.05 -19.52
N SER A 45 -3.55 0.93 -19.15
CA SER A 45 -4.95 0.63 -19.48
C SER A 45 -5.91 0.87 -18.32
N PHE A 46 -5.41 1.32 -17.16
CA PHE A 46 -6.23 1.44 -15.94
C PHE A 46 -7.40 2.42 -16.11
N GLY A 47 -7.26 3.46 -16.93
CA GLY A 47 -8.35 4.41 -17.23
C GLY A 47 -9.57 3.79 -17.94
N GLN A 48 -9.42 2.58 -18.48
CA GLN A 48 -10.51 1.81 -19.13
C GLN A 48 -11.36 1.04 -18.11
N ILE A 49 -10.93 0.96 -16.85
CA ILE A 49 -11.63 0.23 -15.79
C ILE A 49 -12.79 1.07 -15.28
N GLU A 50 -13.98 0.47 -15.29
CA GLU A 50 -15.19 1.02 -14.68
C GLU A 50 -15.34 0.55 -13.24
N ALA A 51 -15.11 -0.75 -12.99
CA ALA A 51 -15.20 -1.34 -11.66
C ALA A 51 -14.28 -2.56 -11.52
N ILE A 52 -13.88 -2.85 -10.28
CA ILE A 52 -13.13 -4.05 -9.89
C ILE A 52 -13.90 -4.71 -8.76
N ARG A 53 -14.10 -6.03 -8.82
CA ARG A 53 -14.63 -6.83 -7.71
C ARG A 53 -13.65 -7.91 -7.31
N TYR A 54 -13.61 -8.24 -6.03
CA TYR A 54 -12.76 -9.29 -5.47
C TYR A 54 -13.21 -9.66 -4.06
N THR A 55 -12.82 -10.85 -3.62
CA THR A 55 -12.91 -11.29 -2.23
C THR A 55 -11.49 -11.43 -1.70
N PHE A 56 -11.17 -10.70 -0.63
CA PHE A 56 -9.92 -10.79 0.10
C PHE A 56 -10.05 -11.83 1.21
N ASN A 57 -9.05 -12.69 1.34
CA ASN A 57 -8.96 -13.70 2.38
C ASN A 57 -7.58 -13.67 3.03
N ALA A 58 -7.52 -13.77 4.36
CA ALA A 58 -6.27 -13.85 5.09
C ALA A 58 -6.39 -14.79 6.29
N GLU A 59 -5.42 -15.68 6.41
CA GLU A 59 -5.32 -16.73 7.41
C GLU A 59 -3.94 -16.69 8.07
N ALA A 60 -3.91 -16.61 9.40
CA ALA A 60 -2.72 -16.74 10.23
C ALA A 60 -3.15 -17.17 11.65
N PRO A 61 -2.25 -17.57 12.56
CA PRO A 61 -2.62 -17.79 13.96
C PRO A 61 -3.36 -16.58 14.56
N GLY A 62 -4.62 -16.80 14.98
CA GLY A 62 -5.49 -15.75 15.52
C GLY A 62 -6.07 -14.77 14.49
N LEU A 63 -5.91 -15.03 13.18
CA LEU A 63 -6.44 -14.23 12.09
C LEU A 63 -7.19 -15.13 11.10
N ASN A 64 -8.47 -14.83 10.89
CA ASN A 64 -9.26 -15.40 9.80
C ASN A 64 -10.21 -14.33 9.29
N VAL A 65 -9.93 -13.78 8.12
CA VAL A 65 -10.69 -12.70 7.49
C VAL A 65 -11.13 -13.17 6.12
N SER A 66 -12.40 -12.94 5.79
CA SER A 66 -12.93 -13.04 4.43
C SER A 66 -13.96 -11.93 4.21
N ARG A 67 -13.72 -11.09 3.20
CA ARG A 67 -14.58 -9.96 2.86
C ARG A 67 -14.48 -9.61 1.38
N SER A 68 -15.60 -9.14 0.83
CA SER A 68 -15.71 -8.82 -0.59
C SER A 68 -15.87 -7.33 -0.82
N TRP A 69 -15.29 -6.90 -1.93
CA TRP A 69 -15.26 -5.51 -2.35
C TRP A 69 -15.73 -5.41 -3.79
N THR A 70 -16.49 -4.35 -4.09
CA THR A 70 -16.59 -3.79 -5.44
C THR A 70 -16.16 -2.34 -5.34
N TRP A 71 -15.27 -1.91 -6.24
CA TRP A 71 -14.73 -0.56 -6.28
C TRP A 71 -14.88 0.04 -7.67
N GLU A 72 -15.51 1.20 -7.74
CA GLU A 72 -15.60 2.03 -8.94
C GLU A 72 -14.55 3.16 -8.87
N PRO A 73 -13.33 2.99 -9.43
CA PRO A 73 -12.21 3.92 -9.25
C PRO A 73 -12.50 5.35 -9.74
N LYS A 74 -13.38 5.52 -10.73
CA LYS A 74 -13.69 6.83 -11.31
C LYS A 74 -14.47 7.73 -10.35
N THR A 75 -15.31 7.14 -9.51
CA THR A 75 -16.12 7.86 -8.51
C THR A 75 -15.60 7.66 -7.10
N ASP A 76 -14.61 6.80 -6.93
CA ASP A 76 -14.12 6.29 -5.64
C ASP A 76 -15.28 5.80 -4.75
N GLN A 77 -16.20 5.06 -5.37
CA GLN A 77 -17.30 4.38 -4.69
C GLN A 77 -16.84 2.97 -4.30
N VAL A 78 -17.17 2.57 -3.09
CA VAL A 78 -16.85 1.25 -2.56
C VAL A 78 -18.12 0.59 -2.06
N THR A 79 -18.30 -0.66 -2.46
CA THR A 79 -19.29 -1.57 -1.88
C THR A 79 -18.56 -2.66 -1.11
N TYR A 80 -18.84 -2.76 0.18
CA TYR A 80 -18.40 -3.82 1.08
C TYR A 80 -19.48 -4.88 1.22
N GLU A 81 -19.06 -6.14 1.23
CA GLU A 81 -19.87 -7.28 1.66
C GLU A 81 -19.05 -8.19 2.57
N GLY A 82 -19.49 -8.39 3.81
CA GLY A 82 -18.75 -9.20 4.78
C GLY A 82 -19.47 -9.30 6.11
N LYS A 83 -18.70 -9.37 7.20
CA LYS A 83 -19.23 -9.41 8.57
C LYS A 83 -18.88 -8.15 9.36
N ASP A 84 -19.71 -7.77 10.31
CA ASP A 84 -19.35 -6.80 11.35
C ASP A 84 -18.53 -7.45 12.47
N LYS A 85 -18.16 -6.65 13.48
CA LYS A 85 -17.43 -7.11 14.68
C LYS A 85 -18.18 -8.17 15.49
N SER A 86 -19.50 -8.25 15.35
CA SER A 86 -20.35 -9.25 16.01
C SER A 86 -20.58 -10.50 15.14
N GLY A 87 -20.02 -10.54 13.93
CA GLY A 87 -20.15 -11.65 12.99
C GLY A 87 -21.41 -11.61 12.13
N ASN A 88 -22.22 -10.54 12.21
CA ASN A 88 -23.43 -10.40 11.40
C ASN A 88 -23.10 -9.99 9.97
N PRO A 89 -23.82 -10.50 8.95
CA PRO A 89 -23.66 -10.04 7.58
C PRO A 89 -23.93 -8.54 7.45
N VAL A 90 -23.03 -7.83 6.77
CA VAL A 90 -23.16 -6.42 6.45
C VAL A 90 -22.85 -6.20 4.97
N LYS A 91 -23.70 -5.40 4.33
CA LYS A 91 -23.46 -4.83 3.01
C LYS A 91 -23.62 -3.32 3.09
N VAL A 92 -22.61 -2.57 2.65
CA VAL A 92 -22.65 -1.11 2.63
C VAL A 92 -21.98 -0.58 1.37
N THR A 93 -22.59 0.45 0.78
CA THR A 93 -22.01 1.19 -0.34
C THR A 93 -21.80 2.64 0.10
N TYR A 94 -20.62 3.17 -0.13
CA TYR A 94 -20.25 4.52 0.28
C TYR A 94 -19.29 5.17 -0.72
N LEU A 95 -19.30 6.51 -0.76
CA LEU A 95 -18.31 7.31 -1.46
C LEU A 95 -17.19 7.66 -0.49
N ARG A 96 -15.94 7.37 -0.85
CA ARG A 96 -14.78 7.67 0.01
C ARG A 96 -14.57 9.17 0.20
N SER A 97 -14.97 9.99 -0.77
CA SER A 97 -14.98 11.46 -0.65
C SER A 97 -15.93 11.99 0.42
N GLN A 98 -16.88 11.17 0.89
CA GLN A 98 -17.86 11.52 1.92
C GLN A 98 -17.61 10.78 3.25
N LEU A 99 -16.43 10.17 3.43
CA LEU A 99 -16.12 9.31 4.57
C LEU A 99 -16.35 9.98 5.93
N GLY A 100 -16.11 11.29 6.04
CA GLY A 100 -16.35 12.06 7.27
C GLY A 100 -17.82 12.10 7.74
N SER A 101 -18.77 11.88 6.82
CA SER A 101 -20.21 11.78 7.10
C SER A 101 -20.72 10.35 7.25
N GLN A 102 -19.88 9.34 7.00
CA GLN A 102 -20.27 7.95 7.10
C GLN A 102 -20.35 7.51 8.57
N PRO A 103 -21.18 6.49 8.88
CA PRO A 103 -21.21 5.87 10.21
C PRO A 103 -19.83 5.40 10.67
N ALA A 104 -19.62 5.36 12.00
CA ALA A 104 -18.33 5.00 12.59
C ALA A 104 -17.83 3.61 12.15
N ASN A 105 -18.71 2.62 11.97
CA ASN A 105 -18.31 1.31 11.46
C ASN A 105 -17.77 1.38 10.03
N VAL A 106 -18.25 2.30 9.20
CA VAL A 106 -17.71 2.50 7.85
C VAL A 106 -16.34 3.18 7.92
N ARG A 107 -16.26 4.29 8.64
CA ARG A 107 -15.04 5.12 8.74
C ARG A 107 -13.89 4.44 9.46
N ASP A 108 -14.18 3.77 10.57
CA ASP A 108 -13.16 3.33 11.52
C ASP A 108 -12.80 1.84 11.33
N ASP A 109 -13.62 1.07 10.59
CA ASP A 109 -13.40 -0.37 10.38
C ASP A 109 -13.42 -0.80 8.90
N ILE A 110 -14.48 -0.45 8.14
CA ILE A 110 -14.67 -0.95 6.77
C ILE A 110 -13.72 -0.26 5.78
N ASP A 111 -13.66 1.08 5.73
CA ASP A 111 -12.77 1.79 4.80
C ASP A 111 -11.28 1.53 5.05
N PRO A 112 -10.79 1.50 6.32
CA PRO A 112 -9.44 1.03 6.59
C PRO A 112 -9.22 -0.41 6.09
N GLY A 113 -10.23 -1.28 6.19
CA GLY A 113 -10.18 -2.61 5.62
C GLY A 113 -10.05 -2.62 4.09
N PHE A 114 -10.84 -1.80 3.41
CA PHE A 114 -10.79 -1.64 1.96
C PHE A 114 -9.40 -1.19 1.51
N LEU A 115 -8.85 -0.15 2.16
CA LEU A 115 -7.53 0.37 1.84
C LEU A 115 -6.46 -0.71 1.94
N ASN A 116 -6.38 -1.43 3.06
CA ASN A 116 -5.46 -2.55 3.21
C ASN A 116 -5.58 -3.56 2.07
N ASP A 117 -6.80 -4.05 1.80
CA ASP A 117 -7.01 -5.13 0.84
C ASP A 117 -6.77 -4.68 -0.60
N ASN A 118 -7.08 -3.42 -0.90
CA ASN A 118 -6.83 -2.80 -2.20
C ASN A 118 -5.33 -2.59 -2.44
N TYR A 119 -4.57 -2.23 -1.40
CA TYR A 119 -3.10 -2.20 -1.47
C TYR A 119 -2.53 -3.58 -1.79
N TRP A 120 -3.01 -4.65 -1.15
CA TRP A 120 -2.59 -6.01 -1.50
C TRP A 120 -2.92 -6.38 -2.95
N LEU A 121 -4.12 -6.03 -3.43
CA LEU A 121 -4.56 -6.39 -4.77
C LEU A 121 -3.80 -5.64 -5.88
N LEU A 122 -3.51 -4.35 -5.66
CA LEU A 122 -3.04 -3.42 -6.69
C LEU A 122 -1.68 -2.76 -6.32
N LEU A 123 -0.88 -3.44 -5.51
CA LEU A 123 0.33 -2.88 -4.88
C LEU A 123 1.23 -2.09 -5.86
N PRO A 124 1.59 -2.63 -7.05
CA PRO A 124 2.42 -1.88 -7.99
C PRO A 124 1.79 -0.58 -8.47
N LEU A 125 0.48 -0.56 -8.69
CA LEU A 125 -0.23 0.63 -9.16
C LEU A 125 -0.25 1.72 -8.09
N HIS A 126 -0.41 1.36 -6.81
CA HIS A 126 -0.29 2.32 -5.70
C HIS A 126 1.07 3.00 -5.68
N PHE A 127 2.15 2.26 -5.92
CA PHE A 127 3.49 2.88 -6.00
C PHE A 127 3.63 3.86 -7.18
N SER A 128 2.81 3.68 -8.23
CA SER A 128 2.69 4.70 -9.28
C SER A 128 1.85 5.90 -8.85
N TRP A 129 0.79 5.71 -8.08
CA TRP A 129 -0.15 6.77 -7.70
C TRP A 129 0.36 7.61 -6.51
N ASP A 130 1.09 7.00 -5.59
CA ASP A 130 1.47 7.60 -4.32
C ASP A 130 2.62 8.59 -4.46
N THR A 131 2.36 9.88 -4.21
CA THR A 131 3.35 10.94 -4.37
C THR A 131 4.22 11.16 -3.13
N ASN A 132 3.92 10.50 -2.01
CA ASN A 132 4.58 10.70 -0.71
C ASN A 132 5.52 9.56 -0.31
N ALA A 133 5.86 8.66 -1.24
CA ALA A 133 6.80 7.57 -1.03
C ALA A 133 8.13 7.84 -1.74
N ALA A 134 9.23 7.59 -1.04
CA ALA A 134 10.55 7.48 -1.64
C ALA A 134 10.71 6.08 -2.23
N ILE A 135 11.12 6.00 -3.50
CA ILE A 135 11.28 4.72 -4.22
C ILE A 135 12.72 4.61 -4.68
N GLU A 136 13.37 3.53 -4.29
CA GLU A 136 14.76 3.22 -4.58
C GLU A 136 14.85 1.88 -5.31
N ASP A 137 15.71 1.83 -6.32
CA ASP A 137 16.20 0.58 -6.90
C ASP A 137 17.49 0.19 -6.18
N ALA A 138 17.44 -0.91 -5.42
CA ALA A 138 18.52 -1.40 -4.58
C ALA A 138 19.32 -2.53 -5.27
N GLY A 139 19.12 -2.74 -6.58
CA GLY A 139 19.78 -3.76 -7.37
C GLY A 139 19.40 -5.19 -6.99
N VAL A 140 20.10 -6.15 -7.59
CA VAL A 140 19.88 -7.58 -7.32
C VAL A 140 20.21 -7.93 -5.86
N GLN A 141 19.23 -8.49 -5.15
CA GLN A 141 19.35 -8.96 -3.77
C GLN A 141 18.79 -10.38 -3.62
N LYS A 142 19.20 -11.08 -2.56
CA LYS A 142 18.64 -12.40 -2.22
C LYS A 142 17.16 -12.28 -1.87
N LEU A 143 16.37 -13.25 -2.34
CA LEU A 143 14.98 -13.39 -1.94
C LEU A 143 14.86 -13.59 -0.41
N PRO A 144 13.88 -12.98 0.26
CA PRO A 144 13.72 -13.07 1.70
C PRO A 144 13.24 -14.45 2.19
N GLN A 145 12.56 -15.22 1.35
CA GLN A 145 12.04 -16.55 1.70
C GLN A 145 12.61 -17.66 0.81
N GLY A 146 12.66 -17.43 -0.50
CA GLY A 146 13.08 -18.42 -1.49
C GLY A 146 14.59 -18.56 -1.65
N SER A 147 15.00 -19.58 -2.42
CA SER A 147 16.35 -19.65 -2.95
C SER A 147 16.44 -18.82 -4.22
N GLY A 148 17.29 -17.81 -4.27
CA GLY A 148 17.49 -17.03 -5.49
C GLY A 148 17.86 -15.58 -5.23
N SER A 149 17.77 -14.76 -6.28
CA SER A 149 17.96 -13.33 -6.21
C SER A 149 17.14 -12.64 -7.31
N ALA A 150 16.66 -11.45 -7.02
CA ALA A 150 15.83 -10.64 -7.90
C ALA A 150 16.17 -9.15 -7.71
N GLU A 151 15.76 -8.29 -8.65
CA GLU A 151 15.97 -6.85 -8.53
C GLU A 151 15.11 -6.31 -7.39
N ARG A 152 15.70 -5.67 -6.40
CA ARG A 152 14.99 -5.22 -5.21
C ARG A 152 14.58 -3.75 -5.33
N VAL A 153 13.28 -3.49 -5.24
CA VAL A 153 12.72 -2.13 -5.16
C VAL A 153 12.29 -1.86 -3.73
N VAL A 154 12.79 -0.77 -3.13
CA VAL A 154 12.42 -0.34 -1.78
C VAL A 154 11.49 0.87 -1.89
N VAL A 155 10.31 0.78 -1.27
CA VAL A 155 9.33 1.86 -1.19
C VAL A 155 9.14 2.26 0.26
N LYS A 156 9.52 3.48 0.60
CA LYS A 156 9.45 4.00 1.97
C LYS A 156 8.52 5.20 2.03
N TYR A 157 7.48 5.09 2.84
CA TYR A 157 6.55 6.18 3.07
C TYR A 157 7.08 7.16 4.13
N SER A 158 6.73 8.43 3.97
CA SER A 158 6.99 9.46 4.98
C SER A 158 6.38 9.06 6.33
N SER A 159 7.04 9.41 7.44
CA SER A 159 6.46 9.29 8.78
C SER A 159 5.28 10.24 9.01
N ASP A 160 5.18 11.29 8.19
CA ASP A 160 4.23 12.37 8.37
C ASP A 160 3.07 12.22 7.38
N GLY A 161 1.90 11.90 7.92
CA GLY A 161 0.64 11.82 7.18
C GLY A 161 0.49 10.58 6.28
N GLY A 162 -0.65 10.49 5.60
CA GLY A 162 -1.00 9.36 4.75
C GLY A 162 -1.55 8.15 5.52
N TYR A 163 -1.94 7.11 4.79
CA TYR A 163 -2.51 5.89 5.34
C TYR A 163 -1.44 4.91 5.87
N SER A 164 -0.21 5.00 5.34
CA SER A 164 0.92 4.12 5.65
C SER A 164 2.13 4.88 6.22
N PRO A 165 1.96 5.69 7.28
CA PRO A 165 3.03 6.55 7.79
C PRO A 165 4.21 5.72 8.29
N GLY A 166 5.38 5.92 7.67
CA GLY A 166 6.63 5.27 8.02
C GLY A 166 6.74 3.79 7.57
N ASP A 167 5.75 3.27 6.85
CA ASP A 167 5.81 1.91 6.31
C ASP A 167 6.92 1.78 5.25
N THR A 168 7.54 0.60 5.20
CA THR A 168 8.52 0.24 4.18
C THR A 168 8.10 -1.06 3.51
N TRP A 169 8.07 -1.05 2.19
CA TRP A 169 7.85 -2.22 1.34
C TRP A 169 9.14 -2.52 0.59
N GLU A 170 9.52 -3.79 0.51
CA GLU A 170 10.56 -4.28 -0.37
C GLU A 170 9.93 -5.24 -1.36
N LEU A 171 10.05 -4.96 -2.65
CA LEU A 171 9.62 -5.85 -3.72
C LEU A 171 10.84 -6.51 -4.34
N TYR A 172 10.74 -7.80 -4.58
CA TYR A 172 11.77 -8.57 -5.28
C TYR A 172 11.21 -8.89 -6.67
N VAL A 173 11.65 -8.14 -7.68
CA VAL A 173 11.10 -8.15 -9.04
C VAL A 173 11.94 -9.06 -9.93
N GLY A 174 11.29 -10.07 -10.47
CA GLY A 174 11.87 -11.05 -11.38
C GLY A 174 12.13 -10.49 -12.78
N SER A 175 12.81 -11.29 -13.60
CA SER A 175 13.16 -10.91 -14.98
C SER A 175 11.96 -10.73 -15.93
N ASP A 176 10.78 -11.20 -15.53
CA ASP A 176 9.51 -11.01 -16.25
C ASP A 176 8.73 -9.77 -15.79
N ASP A 177 9.40 -8.87 -15.06
CA ASP A 177 8.85 -7.62 -14.49
C ASP A 177 7.66 -7.88 -13.53
N ARG A 178 7.63 -9.04 -12.88
CA ARG A 178 6.65 -9.39 -11.84
C ARG A 178 7.31 -9.51 -10.48
N ILE A 179 6.54 -9.30 -9.44
CA ILE A 179 7.01 -9.53 -8.07
C ILE A 179 7.15 -11.04 -7.86
N GLU A 180 8.26 -11.50 -7.32
CA GLU A 180 8.42 -12.89 -6.88
C GLU A 180 8.09 -13.00 -5.39
N GLU A 181 8.62 -12.07 -4.60
CA GLU A 181 8.43 -11.98 -3.17
C GLU A 181 8.37 -10.53 -2.71
N MET A 182 7.87 -10.32 -1.50
CA MET A 182 7.88 -9.04 -0.84
C MET A 182 8.22 -9.14 0.63
N ALA A 183 8.76 -8.05 1.16
CA ALA A 183 8.80 -7.76 2.58
C ALA A 183 7.99 -6.49 2.87
N TYR A 184 7.32 -6.46 4.00
CA TYR A 184 6.65 -5.28 4.52
C TYR A 184 7.03 -5.09 5.98
N HIS A 185 7.44 -3.87 6.29
CA HIS A 185 7.81 -3.43 7.63
C HIS A 185 6.94 -2.24 7.99
N ARG A 186 6.06 -2.45 8.98
CA ARG A 186 5.18 -1.39 9.47
C ARG A 186 6.00 -0.28 10.13
N GLY A 187 5.64 0.96 9.82
CA GLY A 187 6.12 2.15 10.50
C GLY A 187 5.59 2.25 11.93
N GLY A 188 6.43 2.74 12.84
CA GLY A 188 6.03 3.00 14.23
C GLY A 188 5.80 1.74 15.06
N THR A 189 4.86 1.83 16.01
CA THR A 189 4.59 0.80 17.03
C THR A 189 3.11 0.38 16.98
N PRO A 190 2.78 -0.92 17.08
CA PRO A 190 3.69 -2.07 17.26
C PRO A 190 4.43 -2.45 15.98
N LYS A 191 5.60 -3.09 16.14
CA LYS A 191 6.34 -3.68 15.03
C LYS A 191 5.50 -4.77 14.36
N LEU A 192 5.48 -4.74 13.04
CA LEU A 192 4.88 -5.79 12.21
C LEU A 192 5.79 -5.99 11.00
N GLU A 193 6.18 -7.24 10.79
CA GLU A 193 6.94 -7.69 9.64
C GLU A 193 6.15 -8.76 8.91
N VAL A 194 6.05 -8.62 7.60
CA VAL A 194 5.41 -9.59 6.72
C VAL A 194 6.39 -9.92 5.60
N PHE A 195 6.55 -11.20 5.33
CA PHE A 195 7.24 -11.70 4.15
C PHE A 195 6.26 -12.60 3.40
N ALA A 196 6.09 -12.38 2.10
CA ALA A 196 5.14 -13.16 1.31
C ALA A 196 5.63 -13.40 -0.11
N THR A 197 5.28 -14.56 -0.67
CA THR A 197 5.36 -14.81 -2.10
C THR A 197 4.31 -13.97 -2.83
N TRP A 198 4.54 -13.69 -4.12
CA TRP A 198 3.60 -13.02 -4.99
C TRP A 198 3.28 -13.96 -6.17
N ALA A 199 2.28 -14.82 -5.99
CA ALA A 199 2.02 -15.95 -6.87
C ALA A 199 0.60 -15.95 -7.46
N ASP A 200 0.26 -17.01 -8.21
CA ASP A 200 -1.03 -17.20 -8.91
C ASP A 200 -1.42 -15.99 -9.78
N TYR A 201 -0.53 -15.64 -10.71
CA TYR A 201 -0.74 -14.54 -11.63
C TYR A 201 -1.87 -14.82 -12.63
N LYS A 202 -2.89 -13.97 -12.64
CA LYS A 202 -4.06 -14.08 -13.53
C LYS A 202 -4.40 -12.74 -14.17
N LYS A 203 -4.94 -12.78 -15.39
CA LYS A 203 -5.43 -11.58 -16.06
C LYS A 203 -6.94 -11.45 -15.93
N ALA A 204 -7.40 -10.26 -15.57
CA ALA A 204 -8.79 -9.85 -15.75
C ALA A 204 -8.80 -8.57 -16.60
N GLY A 205 -9.30 -8.69 -17.85
CA GLY A 205 -9.19 -7.62 -18.82
C GLY A 205 -7.73 -7.22 -19.06
N PRO A 206 -7.39 -5.92 -19.03
CA PRO A 206 -6.02 -5.46 -19.26
C PRO A 206 -5.13 -5.53 -18.01
N LEU A 207 -5.68 -5.86 -16.84
CA LEU A 207 -4.92 -5.88 -15.58
C LEU A 207 -4.39 -7.28 -15.28
N LEU A 208 -3.17 -7.31 -14.74
CA LEU A 208 -2.55 -8.51 -14.17
C LEU A 208 -2.66 -8.44 -12.64
N PHE A 209 -3.12 -9.52 -12.04
CA PHE A 209 -3.26 -9.66 -10.59
C PHE A 209 -2.42 -10.84 -10.10
N SER A 210 -1.88 -10.74 -8.89
CA SER A 210 -1.37 -11.88 -8.12
C SER A 210 -2.41 -12.24 -7.07
N LEU A 211 -2.76 -13.52 -6.98
CA LEU A 211 -3.93 -13.96 -6.21
C LEU A 211 -3.60 -14.90 -5.04
N ASP A 212 -2.34 -15.32 -4.89
CA ASP A 212 -1.90 -16.19 -3.79
C ASP A 212 -0.58 -15.68 -3.18
N HIS A 213 -0.59 -15.49 -1.87
CA HIS A 213 0.52 -14.96 -1.10
C HIS A 213 0.76 -15.80 0.14
N ARG A 214 1.91 -16.47 0.21
CA ARG A 214 2.28 -17.34 1.32
C ARG A 214 3.56 -16.86 1.95
N GLY A 215 3.64 -16.94 3.27
CA GLY A 215 4.87 -16.64 3.97
C GLY A 215 4.66 -16.49 5.45
N THR A 216 5.17 -15.39 6.02
CA THR A 216 5.14 -15.17 7.47
C THR A 216 4.66 -13.78 7.86
N ARG A 217 4.06 -13.70 9.04
CA ARG A 217 3.67 -12.48 9.75
C ARG A 217 4.26 -12.55 11.15
N ASN A 218 5.25 -11.72 11.44
CA ASN A 218 6.05 -11.79 12.67
C ASN A 218 6.61 -13.21 12.95
N GLY A 219 6.98 -13.93 11.89
CA GLY A 219 7.48 -15.31 11.95
C GLY A 219 6.41 -16.40 11.95
N ASP A 220 5.15 -16.07 12.22
CA ASP A 220 4.04 -17.03 12.14
C ASP A 220 3.56 -17.23 10.70
N PRO A 221 3.07 -18.42 10.32
CA PRO A 221 2.56 -18.65 8.97
C PRO A 221 1.44 -17.68 8.58
N LEU A 222 1.53 -17.16 7.35
CA LEU A 222 0.54 -16.31 6.71
C LEU A 222 0.14 -16.91 5.37
N HIS A 223 -1.16 -16.94 5.10
CA HIS A 223 -1.72 -17.15 3.78
C HIS A 223 -2.74 -16.06 3.47
N LEU A 224 -2.50 -15.29 2.42
CA LEU A 224 -3.40 -14.26 1.91
C LEU A 224 -3.71 -14.61 0.46
N PHE A 225 -4.98 -14.58 0.10
CA PHE A 225 -5.39 -14.92 -1.26
C PHE A 225 -6.66 -14.21 -1.68
N PHE A 226 -6.81 -14.08 -2.99
CA PHE A 226 -7.94 -13.43 -3.61
C PHE A 226 -8.79 -14.44 -4.38
N SER A 227 -10.11 -14.30 -4.23
CA SER A 227 -11.09 -15.05 -5.01
C SER A 227 -12.09 -14.09 -5.66
N ASN A 228 -12.87 -14.58 -6.63
CA ASN A 228 -13.89 -13.80 -7.35
C ASN A 228 -13.36 -12.50 -7.98
N VAL A 229 -12.08 -12.47 -8.37
CA VAL A 229 -11.47 -11.28 -8.97
C VAL A 229 -12.00 -11.09 -10.38
N ALA A 230 -12.56 -9.92 -10.65
CA ALA A 230 -13.02 -9.55 -11.98
C ALA A 230 -12.96 -8.04 -12.19
N VAL A 231 -12.87 -7.64 -13.46
CA VAL A 231 -12.94 -6.23 -13.86
C VAL A 231 -14.13 -6.00 -14.79
N LYS A 232 -14.69 -4.79 -14.74
CA LYS A 232 -15.68 -4.29 -15.68
C LYS A 232 -15.06 -3.12 -16.43
N LEU A 233 -15.11 -3.16 -17.76
CA LEU A 233 -14.62 -2.07 -18.61
C LEU A 233 -15.70 -1.02 -18.83
N VAL A 234 -15.28 0.22 -19.04
CA VAL A 234 -16.18 1.33 -19.37
C VAL A 234 -17.01 1.01 -20.60
N GLY A 235 -18.34 1.13 -20.48
CA GLY A 235 -19.28 0.81 -21.55
C GLY A 235 -19.58 -0.68 -21.71
N SER A 236 -18.97 -1.56 -20.91
CA SER A 236 -19.31 -2.98 -20.87
C SER A 236 -20.43 -3.26 -19.86
N ASN A 237 -21.31 -4.21 -20.19
CA ASN A 237 -22.29 -4.77 -19.25
C ASN A 237 -21.84 -6.10 -18.64
N THR A 238 -20.65 -6.59 -19.01
CA THR A 238 -20.14 -7.90 -18.57
C THR A 238 -18.87 -7.74 -17.72
N TRP A 239 -18.78 -8.55 -16.69
CA TRP A 239 -17.56 -8.74 -15.90
C TRP A 239 -16.59 -9.67 -16.63
N MET A 240 -15.30 -9.38 -16.53
CA MET A 240 -14.21 -10.20 -17.03
C MET A 240 -13.50 -10.82 -15.82
N ASP A 241 -13.77 -12.09 -15.54
CA ASP A 241 -13.15 -12.79 -14.42
C ASP A 241 -11.65 -13.05 -14.68
N ALA A 242 -10.87 -13.09 -13.59
CA ALA A 242 -9.45 -13.37 -13.61
C ALA A 242 -9.20 -14.85 -13.96
N ARG A 243 -8.34 -15.08 -14.95
CA ARG A 243 -7.99 -16.40 -15.48
C ARG A 243 -6.55 -16.46 -15.95
#